data_AF-A0A0S6XEY5-F1
#
_entry.id   AF-A0A0S6XEY5-F1
#
_cell.length_a   1.000
_cell.length_b   1.000
_cell.length_c   1.000
_cell.angle_alpha   90.00
_cell.angle_beta   90.00
_cell.angle_gamma   90.00
#
_symmetry.space_group_name_H-M   'P 1'
#
loop_
_entity.id
_entity.type
_entity.pdbx_description
1 polymer ?
#
loop_
_entity_poly.entity_id
_entity_poly.type
_entity_poly.pdbx_seq_one_letter_code
_entity_poly.pdbx_strand_id
1 'polypeptide(L)'
;MDGWILRDNTGLKGEAAEWAKQNLEPERFPDSPVSKCVIPINYSRDNEVQEYEKHLPGCDYIVQAIGYNRDPLPRLKRGSDDVRVDYDPLTGALKDSAKGDNIPGLYGAGIAFPERVTDPQGNVEYSVGFWKFMRYMKRVTCDWN
;
A
#
# COMPACT_ATOMS: atom_id res chain seq x y z
N MET A 1 -19.23 1.27 19.51
CA MET A 1 -18.23 1.88 18.61
C MET A 1 -17.61 0.75 17.82
N ASP A 2 -18.01 0.60 16.57
CA ASP A 2 -17.98 -0.64 15.80
C ASP A 2 -16.62 -0.98 15.18
N GLY A 3 -15.54 -0.96 15.98
CA GLY A 3 -14.26 -1.63 15.70
C GLY A 3 -13.58 -1.35 14.35
N TRP A 4 -14.01 -0.34 13.60
CA TRP A 4 -13.59 -0.08 12.23
C TRP A 4 -13.22 1.39 12.03
N ILE A 5 -12.22 1.61 11.18
CA ILE A 5 -11.69 2.93 10.83
C ILE A 5 -11.69 3.02 9.30
N LEU A 6 -12.28 4.09 8.77
CA LEU A 6 -12.23 4.43 7.35
C LEU A 6 -10.77 4.69 6.94
N ARG A 7 -10.29 4.06 5.86
CA ARG A 7 -8.89 4.15 5.37
C ARG A 7 -7.83 3.61 6.33
N ASP A 8 -8.15 2.59 7.12
CA ASP A 8 -7.20 1.97 8.07
C ASP A 8 -5.96 1.34 7.40
N ASN A 9 -5.95 1.13 6.08
CA ASN A 9 -4.77 0.63 5.36
C ASN A 9 -3.91 1.72 4.72
N THR A 10 -4.43 2.94 4.60
CA THR A 10 -3.79 4.02 3.84
C THR A 10 -3.52 5.27 4.68
N GLY A 11 -4.10 5.36 5.89
CA GLY A 11 -3.89 6.49 6.81
C GLY A 11 -2.61 6.41 7.64
N LEU A 12 -2.13 7.59 8.07
CA LEU A 12 -1.10 7.71 9.11
C LEU A 12 -1.61 7.08 10.42
N LYS A 13 -0.68 6.58 11.25
CA LYS A 13 -1.01 5.95 12.54
C LYS A 13 -0.12 6.44 13.67
N GLY A 14 -0.61 6.32 14.90
CA GLY A 14 0.14 6.62 16.11
C GLY A 14 0.63 8.07 16.16
N GLU A 15 1.88 8.25 16.56
CA GLU A 15 2.50 9.57 16.76
C GLU A 15 2.54 10.41 15.48
N ALA A 16 2.74 9.78 14.31
CA ALA A 16 2.74 10.49 13.03
C ALA A 16 1.35 11.06 12.69
N ALA A 17 0.28 10.32 12.97
CA ALA A 17 -1.09 10.79 12.78
C ALA A 17 -1.43 11.93 13.73
N GLU A 18 -1.05 11.79 15.00
CA GLU A 18 -1.29 12.82 16.01
C GLU A 18 -0.51 14.10 15.68
N TRP A 19 0.76 13.97 15.29
CA TRP A 19 1.59 15.10 14.87
C TRP A 19 1.01 15.80 13.63
N ALA A 20 0.60 15.05 12.61
CA ALA A 20 -0.01 15.60 11.40
C ALA A 20 -1.32 16.33 11.74
N LYS A 21 -2.17 15.74 12.57
CA LYS A 21 -3.41 16.37 13.03
C LYS A 21 -3.16 17.68 13.77
N GLN A 22 -2.07 17.76 14.53
CA GLN A 22 -1.72 18.95 15.30
C GLN A 22 -1.11 20.07 14.45
N ASN A 23 -0.46 19.74 13.33
CA ASN A 23 0.38 20.69 12.59
C ASN A 23 -0.05 20.94 11.15
N LEU A 24 -0.69 19.97 10.47
CA LEU A 24 -0.94 20.01 9.03
C LEU A 24 -2.41 20.19 8.66
N GLU A 25 -3.36 20.06 9.60
CA GLU A 25 -4.78 20.31 9.33
C GLU A 25 -5.00 21.76 8.87
N PRO A 26 -5.85 22.04 7.88
CA PRO A 26 -6.03 23.37 7.30
C PRO A 26 -6.32 24.47 8.33
N GLU A 27 -7.05 24.13 9.40
CA GLU A 27 -7.42 25.07 10.46
C GLU A 27 -6.29 25.34 11.46
N ARG A 28 -5.27 24.47 11.52
CA ARG A 28 -4.12 24.58 12.44
C ARG A 28 -2.82 24.99 11.75
N PHE A 29 -2.68 24.63 10.48
CA PHE A 29 -1.46 24.82 9.72
C PHE A 29 -0.97 26.28 9.71
N PRO A 30 -1.81 27.31 9.49
CA PRO A 30 -1.36 28.70 9.50
C PRO A 30 -0.61 29.11 10.78
N ASP A 31 -1.07 28.63 11.94
CA ASP A 31 -0.50 28.95 13.25
C ASP A 31 0.61 27.97 13.69
N SER A 32 0.76 26.84 12.99
CA SER A 32 1.81 25.85 13.31
C SER A 32 3.20 26.42 13.01
N PRO A 33 4.21 26.16 13.86
CA PRO A 33 5.61 26.45 13.52
C PRO A 33 6.06 25.83 12.19
N VAL A 34 5.40 24.75 11.75
CA VAL A 34 5.69 24.02 10.49
C VAL A 34 5.40 24.88 9.25
N SER A 35 4.44 25.82 9.30
CA SER A 35 4.10 26.69 8.16
C SER A 35 5.24 27.60 7.73
N LYS A 36 6.23 27.81 8.61
CA LYS A 36 7.45 28.58 8.31
C LYS A 36 8.43 27.81 7.42
N CYS A 37 8.31 26.49 7.37
CA CYS A 37 9.27 25.60 6.70
C CYS A 37 8.64 24.74 5.60
N VAL A 38 7.31 24.66 5.54
CA VAL A 38 6.56 23.83 4.59
C VAL A 38 5.59 24.70 3.81
N ILE A 39 5.51 24.48 2.50
CA ILE A 39 4.53 25.11 1.62
C ILE A 39 3.66 24.01 1.02
N PRO A 40 2.37 23.90 1.40
CA PRO A 40 1.48 22.90 0.84
C PRO A 40 1.03 23.34 -0.56
N ILE A 41 1.24 22.48 -1.56
CA ILE A 41 0.78 22.69 -2.93
C ILE A 41 -0.32 21.65 -3.22
N ASN A 42 -1.56 22.12 -3.34
CA ASN A 42 -2.67 21.27 -3.75
C ASN A 42 -2.78 21.26 -5.27
N TYR A 43 -2.83 20.07 -5.85
CA TYR A 43 -2.97 19.90 -7.30
C TYR A 43 -3.83 18.67 -7.59
N SER A 44 -4.31 18.56 -8.83
CA SER A 44 -5.04 17.41 -9.36
C SER A 44 -4.25 16.74 -10.48
N ARG A 45 -4.66 15.54 -10.88
CA ARG A 45 -4.02 14.84 -12.00
C ARG A 45 -3.97 15.67 -13.29
N ASP A 46 -4.96 16.54 -13.50
CA ASP A 46 -5.09 17.32 -14.73
C ASP A 46 -4.08 18.48 -14.83
N ASN A 47 -3.56 18.97 -13.68
CA ASN A 47 -2.59 20.06 -13.65
C ASN A 47 -1.25 19.72 -12.98
N GLU A 48 -1.01 18.45 -12.63
CA GLU A 48 0.22 17.99 -11.96
C GLU A 48 1.50 18.49 -12.61
N VAL A 49 1.62 18.31 -13.94
CA VAL A 49 2.81 18.73 -14.69
C VAL A 49 3.03 20.24 -14.60
N GLN A 50 1.95 21.02 -14.69
CA GLN A 50 2.00 22.48 -14.64
C GLN A 50 2.44 22.98 -13.27
N GLU A 51 1.95 22.36 -12.19
CA GLU A 51 2.37 22.70 -10.83
C GLU A 51 3.82 22.29 -10.56
N TYR A 52 4.27 21.16 -11.12
CA TYR A 52 5.67 20.74 -11.02
C TYR A 52 6.61 21.73 -11.72
N GLU A 53 6.30 22.11 -12.97
CA GLU A 53 7.07 23.10 -13.73
C GLU A 53 7.15 24.45 -13.02
N LYS A 54 6.11 24.81 -12.28
CA LYS A 54 6.04 26.06 -11.51
C LYS A 54 6.82 26.01 -10.19
N HIS A 55 6.75 24.89 -9.46
CA HIS A 55 7.20 24.82 -8.07
C HIS A 55 8.53 24.06 -7.85
N LEU A 56 8.92 23.17 -8.76
CA LEU A 56 10.17 22.41 -8.64
C LEU A 56 11.46 23.15 -9.05
N PRO A 57 11.46 24.16 -9.95
CA PRO A 57 12.70 24.85 -10.29
C PRO A 57 13.39 25.43 -9.06
N GLY A 58 14.65 25.04 -8.84
CA GLY A 58 15.46 25.46 -7.70
C GLY A 58 15.46 24.51 -6.50
N CYS A 59 14.71 23.40 -6.55
CA CYS A 59 14.83 22.32 -5.54
C CYS A 59 16.15 21.55 -5.73
N ASP A 60 16.92 21.38 -4.65
CA ASP A 60 18.13 20.55 -4.66
C ASP A 60 17.84 19.04 -4.59
N TYR A 61 16.71 18.67 -3.97
CA TYR A 61 16.30 17.29 -3.73
C TYR A 61 14.80 17.11 -3.93
N ILE A 62 14.40 15.92 -4.40
CA ILE A 62 13.01 15.53 -4.57
C ILE A 62 12.81 14.18 -3.88
N VAL A 63 11.76 14.09 -3.05
CA VAL A 63 11.35 12.85 -2.36
C VAL A 63 9.93 12.50 -2.79
N GLN A 64 9.77 11.38 -3.50
CA GLN A 64 8.47 10.87 -3.90
C GLN A 64 8.06 9.71 -2.97
N ALA A 65 7.11 9.97 -2.07
CA ALA A 65 6.65 9.02 -1.06
C ALA A 65 5.21 8.53 -1.33
N ILE A 66 4.94 8.05 -2.55
CA ILE A 66 3.59 7.66 -3.01
C ILE A 66 3.26 6.17 -2.88
N GLY A 67 4.14 5.39 -2.24
CA GLY A 67 3.98 3.95 -2.05
C GLY A 67 5.10 3.13 -2.70
N TYR A 68 4.93 1.81 -2.68
CA TYR A 68 5.92 0.85 -3.19
C TYR A 68 5.32 0.02 -4.31
N ASN A 69 6.15 -0.29 -5.32
CA ASN A 69 5.88 -1.36 -6.27
C ASN A 69 6.61 -2.61 -5.82
N ARG A 70 5.98 -3.77 -5.99
CA ARG A 70 6.61 -5.05 -5.67
C ARG A 70 7.73 -5.34 -6.67
N ASP A 71 8.89 -5.74 -6.15
CA ASP A 71 10.00 -6.22 -6.96
C ASP A 71 9.61 -7.42 -7.84
N PRO A 72 10.28 -7.61 -9.00
CA PRO A 72 10.06 -8.79 -9.82
C PRO A 72 10.38 -10.05 -9.03
N LEU A 73 9.56 -11.09 -9.23
CA LEU A 73 9.84 -12.39 -8.62
C LEU A 73 10.99 -13.08 -9.36
N PRO A 74 11.75 -13.96 -8.68
CA PRO A 74 12.69 -14.84 -9.34
C PRO A 74 12.01 -15.61 -10.48
N ARG A 75 12.75 -15.85 -11.57
CA ARG A 75 12.23 -16.66 -12.69
C ARG A 75 11.96 -18.08 -12.20
N LEU A 76 10.69 -18.48 -12.22
CA LEU A 76 10.28 -19.84 -11.89
C LEU A 76 10.17 -20.68 -13.15
N LYS A 77 10.59 -21.94 -13.06
CA LYS A 77 10.47 -22.92 -14.14
C LYS A 77 9.84 -24.21 -13.65
N ARG A 78 9.04 -24.84 -14.51
CA ARG A 78 8.52 -26.20 -14.32
C ARG A 78 9.01 -27.06 -15.48
N GLY A 79 10.15 -27.72 -15.29
CA GLY A 79 10.87 -28.36 -16.39
C GLY A 79 11.45 -27.32 -17.35
N SER A 80 11.07 -27.39 -18.63
CA SER A 80 11.45 -26.42 -19.66
C SER A 80 10.62 -25.14 -19.66
N ASP A 81 9.41 -25.18 -19.09
CA ASP A 81 8.43 -24.11 -19.19
C ASP A 81 8.71 -23.01 -18.17
N ASP A 82 8.59 -21.75 -18.60
CA ASP A 82 8.57 -20.61 -17.69
C ASP A 82 7.20 -20.50 -17.01
N VAL A 83 7.23 -20.23 -15.71
CA VAL A 83 6.01 -20.04 -14.90
C VAL A 83 5.86 -18.55 -14.65
N ARG A 84 4.73 -17.99 -15.11
CA ARG A 84 4.34 -16.62 -14.78
C ARG A 84 3.45 -16.66 -13.54
N VAL A 85 3.86 -15.92 -12.51
CA VAL A 85 3.25 -16.02 -11.18
C VAL A 85 2.20 -14.94 -10.98
N ASP A 86 0.98 -15.37 -10.67
CA ASP A 86 -0.08 -14.53 -10.11
C ASP A 86 -0.30 -14.87 -8.63
N TYR A 87 -0.91 -13.95 -7.89
CA TYR A 87 -1.16 -14.09 -6.45
C TYR A 87 -2.65 -14.01 -6.16
N ASP A 88 -3.15 -14.95 -5.36
CA ASP A 88 -4.51 -14.95 -4.85
C ASP A 88 -4.56 -14.30 -3.45
N PRO A 89 -5.10 -13.08 -3.33
CA PRO A 89 -5.07 -12.34 -2.07
C PRO A 89 -6.06 -12.86 -1.01
N LEU A 90 -6.92 -13.83 -1.34
CA LEU A 90 -7.86 -14.43 -0.39
C LEU A 90 -7.27 -15.65 0.31
N THR A 91 -6.49 -16.44 -0.43
CA THR A 91 -5.94 -17.73 0.01
C THR A 91 -4.43 -17.72 0.24
N GLY A 92 -3.71 -16.76 -0.33
CA GLY A 92 -2.26 -16.71 -0.27
C GLY A 92 -1.59 -17.51 -1.39
N ALA A 93 -2.34 -18.25 -2.20
CA ALA A 93 -1.78 -19.13 -3.21
C ALA A 93 -1.10 -18.35 -4.34
N LEU A 94 0.07 -18.83 -4.77
CA LEU A 94 0.68 -18.41 -6.02
C LEU A 94 0.21 -19.31 -7.16
N LYS A 95 -0.22 -18.71 -8.27
CA LYS A 95 -0.80 -19.40 -9.43
C LYS A 95 0.10 -19.27 -10.64
N ASP A 96 0.15 -20.32 -11.45
CA ASP A 96 0.70 -20.22 -12.79
C ASP A 96 -0.34 -19.55 -13.68
N SER A 97 -0.12 -18.28 -14.01
CA SER A 97 -1.07 -17.49 -14.81
C SER A 97 -1.32 -18.09 -16.20
N ALA A 98 -0.39 -18.88 -16.72
CA ALA A 98 -0.53 -19.51 -18.03
C ALA A 98 -1.42 -20.76 -17.98
N LYS A 99 -1.40 -21.49 -16.85
CA LYS A 99 -2.15 -22.74 -16.66
C LYS A 99 -3.43 -22.57 -15.83
N GLY A 100 -3.52 -21.51 -15.03
CA GLY A 100 -4.64 -21.21 -14.13
C GLY A 100 -4.60 -21.94 -12.78
N ASP A 101 -3.67 -22.87 -12.60
CA ASP A 101 -3.58 -23.71 -11.41
C ASP A 101 -2.65 -23.12 -10.34
N ASN A 102 -2.88 -23.50 -9.09
CA ASN A 102 -1.97 -23.20 -7.99
C ASN A 102 -0.59 -23.87 -8.21
N ILE A 103 0.48 -23.19 -7.82
CA ILE A 103 1.83 -23.74 -7.78
C ILE A 103 2.00 -24.42 -6.42
N PRO A 104 2.13 -25.76 -6.35
CA PRO A 104 2.19 -26.48 -5.08
C PRO A 104 3.35 -26.00 -4.20
N GLY A 105 3.08 -25.84 -2.90
CA GLY A 105 4.08 -25.37 -1.92
C GLY A 105 4.50 -23.90 -2.03
N LEU A 106 3.90 -23.11 -2.93
CA LEU A 106 4.24 -21.70 -3.12
C LEU A 106 3.10 -20.77 -2.70
N TYR A 107 3.37 -19.98 -1.67
CA TYR A 107 2.42 -19.07 -1.05
C TYR A 107 3.05 -17.70 -0.79
N GLY A 108 2.23 -16.65 -0.92
CA GLY A 108 2.59 -15.26 -0.65
C GLY A 108 1.93 -14.77 0.64
N ALA A 109 2.71 -14.04 1.44
CA ALA A 109 2.18 -13.25 2.57
C ALA A 109 3.01 -11.98 2.81
N GLY A 110 2.48 -11.08 3.63
CA GLY A 110 3.15 -9.84 4.04
C GLY A 110 2.89 -8.67 3.08
N ILE A 111 3.73 -7.64 3.12
CA ILE A 111 3.47 -6.40 2.37
C ILE A 111 3.53 -6.58 0.85
N ALA A 112 4.36 -7.50 0.37
CA ALA A 112 4.45 -7.84 -1.06
C ALA A 112 3.24 -8.66 -1.53
N PHE A 113 2.61 -9.40 -0.63
CA PHE A 113 1.47 -10.28 -0.90
C PHE A 113 0.39 -10.05 0.17
N PRO A 114 -0.25 -8.87 0.16
CA PRO A 114 -1.21 -8.50 1.19
C PRO A 114 -2.55 -9.18 0.97
N GLU A 115 -3.31 -9.36 2.05
CA GLU A 115 -4.69 -9.81 1.97
C GLU A 115 -5.56 -8.73 1.29
N ARG A 116 -6.50 -9.13 0.43
CA ARG A 116 -7.54 -8.23 -0.08
C ARG A 116 -8.73 -8.26 0.86
N VAL A 117 -9.13 -7.10 1.34
CA VAL A 117 -10.29 -6.93 2.23
C VAL A 117 -11.30 -5.99 1.60
N THR A 118 -12.56 -6.17 1.96
CA THR A 118 -13.65 -5.24 1.62
C THR A 118 -14.18 -4.65 2.91
N ASP A 119 -14.21 -3.33 2.99
CA ASP A 119 -14.77 -2.64 4.16
C ASP A 119 -16.31 -2.62 4.15
N PRO A 120 -16.97 -2.21 5.25
CA PRO A 120 -18.44 -2.16 5.32
C PRO A 120 -19.10 -1.21 4.31
N GLN A 121 -18.35 -0.27 3.73
CA GLN A 121 -18.84 0.64 2.67
C GLN A 121 -18.62 0.06 1.26
N GLY A 122 -18.06 -1.14 1.15
CA GLY A 122 -17.78 -1.81 -0.12
C GLY A 122 -16.45 -1.41 -0.75
N ASN A 123 -15.62 -0.60 -0.08
CA ASN A 123 -14.30 -0.26 -0.61
C ASN A 123 -13.37 -1.47 -0.50
N VAL A 124 -12.68 -1.75 -1.59
CA VAL A 124 -11.68 -2.83 -1.65
C VAL A 124 -10.32 -2.25 -1.36
N GLU A 125 -9.66 -2.79 -0.34
CA GLU A 125 -8.31 -2.38 0.07
C GLU A 125 -7.40 -3.61 0.24
N TYR A 126 -6.09 -3.38 0.18
CA TYR A 126 -5.10 -4.36 0.60
C TYR A 126 -4.72 -4.12 2.06
N SER A 127 -4.83 -5.16 2.88
CA SER A 127 -4.54 -5.10 4.30
C SER A 127 -3.04 -4.98 4.55
N VAL A 128 -2.59 -3.80 4.98
CA VAL A 128 -1.18 -3.53 5.29
C VAL A 128 -1.02 -3.24 6.78
N GLY A 129 -0.10 -3.97 7.42
CA GLY A 129 0.28 -3.78 8.82
C GLY A 129 0.55 -5.10 9.53
N PHE A 130 1.49 -5.09 10.48
CA PHE A 130 1.99 -6.30 11.13
C PHE A 130 0.86 -7.17 11.73
N TRP A 131 -0.03 -6.59 12.53
CA TRP A 131 -1.14 -7.33 13.13
C TRP A 131 -2.09 -7.93 12.08
N LYS A 132 -2.34 -7.21 10.97
CA LYS A 132 -3.18 -7.70 9.86
C LYS A 132 -2.50 -8.87 9.16
N PHE A 133 -1.20 -8.80 8.92
CA PHE A 133 -0.43 -9.91 8.36
C PHE A 133 -0.47 -11.14 9.27
N MET A 134 -0.34 -10.96 10.59
CA MET A 134 -0.44 -12.08 11.53
C MET A 134 -1.84 -12.71 11.52
N ARG A 135 -2.90 -11.91 11.43
CA ARG A 135 -4.28 -12.41 11.28
C ARG A 135 -4.49 -13.16 9.98
N TYR A 136 -4.00 -12.59 8.87
CA TYR A 136 -4.08 -13.21 7.55
C TYR A 136 -3.37 -14.56 7.54
N MET A 137 -2.11 -14.59 7.97
CA MET A 137 -1.31 -15.81 8.09
C MET A 137 -2.05 -16.88 8.89
N LYS A 138 -2.50 -16.57 10.11
CA LYS A 138 -3.26 -17.52 10.95
C LYS A 138 -4.52 -18.06 10.27
N ARG A 139 -5.15 -17.28 9.39
CA ARG A 139 -6.37 -17.67 8.68
C ARG A 139 -6.06 -18.61 7.52
N VAL A 140 -5.05 -18.31 6.70
CA VAL A 140 -4.84 -19.03 5.43
C VAL A 140 -3.84 -20.17 5.51
N THR A 141 -2.89 -20.14 6.44
CA THR A 141 -1.79 -21.13 6.45
C THR A 141 -2.25 -22.55 6.74
N CYS A 142 -3.39 -22.72 7.40
CA CYS A 142 -3.97 -24.05 7.65
C CYS A 142 -4.52 -24.72 6.39
N ASP A 143 -4.82 -23.94 5.36
CA ASP A 143 -5.34 -24.41 4.06
C ASP A 143 -4.22 -24.59 3.02
N TRP A 144 -2.96 -24.34 3.40
CA TRP A 144 -1.80 -24.51 2.55
C TRP A 144 -1.35 -25.97 2.54
N ASN A 145 -1.05 -26.50 1.35
CA ASN A 145 -0.70 -27.91 1.07
C ASN A 145 0.76 -28.04 0.65
#